data_AF-A0A1H4ZRA6-F1
#
_entry.id   AF-A0A1H4ZRA6-F1
#
_cell.length_a   1.000
_cell.length_b   1.000
_cell.length_c   1.000
_cell.angle_alpha   90.00
_cell.angle_beta   90.00
_cell.angle_gamma   90.00
#
_symmetry.space_group_name_H-M   'P 1'
#
loop_
_entity.id
_entity.type
_entity.pdbx_description
1 polymer ?
#
loop_
_entity_poly.entity_id
_entity_poly.type
_entity_poly.pdbx_seq_one_letter_code
_entity_poly.pdbx_strand_id
1 'polypeptide(L)'
;MITGADQRLTQAERLRRSADLSSNITHPRANVGTMFSTEIEVRTGAEPVVYDLTREIEKFLASAGAGDGLLHVWVPHATAGLVVIETGAGSDDDLLRAIDDVLPRDDRWRHRHGSHGHGRDHVLPAFLPPYASVPVFDGALATGTWQSVCLVDTNVDNPVRHVRFSFLAA
;
A
#
# COMPACT_ATOMS: atom_id res chain seq x y z
N MET A 1 14.66 1.02 -42.28
CA MET A 1 14.24 -0.24 -41.62
C MET A 1 15.03 -0.39 -40.33
N ILE A 2 14.42 -0.06 -39.19
CA ILE A 2 14.75 -0.59 -37.87
C ILE A 2 13.40 -0.73 -37.17
N THR A 3 12.95 -1.98 -37.00
CA THR A 3 11.69 -2.34 -36.35
C THR A 3 11.91 -2.32 -34.83
N GLY A 4 11.36 -1.30 -34.15
CA GLY A 4 11.31 -1.27 -32.68
C GLY A 4 10.24 -2.23 -32.19
N ALA A 5 10.68 -3.39 -31.68
CA ALA A 5 9.79 -4.39 -31.10
C ALA A 5 9.14 -3.85 -29.81
N ASP A 6 7.81 -3.99 -29.76
CA ASP A 6 6.92 -3.68 -28.65
C ASP A 6 7.30 -4.51 -27.41
N GLN A 7 7.90 -3.86 -26.40
CA GLN A 7 8.18 -4.48 -25.10
C GLN A 7 6.99 -4.31 -24.16
N ARG A 8 5.88 -5.01 -24.43
CA ARG A 8 4.82 -5.20 -23.44
C ARG A 8 4.79 -6.66 -22.98
N LEU A 9 5.56 -6.95 -21.93
CA LEU A 9 5.47 -8.21 -21.20
C LEU A 9 4.09 -8.31 -20.54
N THR A 10 3.47 -9.49 -20.69
CA THR A 10 2.22 -9.85 -20.02
C THR A 10 2.42 -9.90 -18.49
N GLN A 11 1.34 -9.72 -17.72
CA GLN A 11 1.39 -9.77 -16.25
C GLN A 11 1.95 -11.11 -15.72
N ALA A 12 1.69 -12.22 -16.43
CA ALA A 12 2.24 -13.53 -16.12
C ALA A 12 3.76 -13.61 -16.33
N GLU A 13 4.30 -12.93 -17.34
CA GLU A 13 5.75 -12.88 -17.60
C GLU A 13 6.49 -11.98 -16.60
N ARG A 14 5.83 -10.92 -16.10
CA ARG A 14 6.38 -10.09 -15.01
C ARG A 14 6.52 -10.87 -13.70
N LEU A 15 5.53 -11.72 -13.37
CA LEU A 15 5.55 -12.60 -12.19
C LEU A 15 6.63 -13.70 -12.30
N ARG A 16 6.90 -14.22 -13.51
CA ARG A 16 7.99 -15.18 -13.74
C ARG A 16 9.36 -14.54 -13.58
N ARG A 17 9.53 -13.29 -14.02
CA ARG A 17 10.81 -12.57 -13.93
C ARG A 17 11.18 -12.14 -12.50
N SER A 18 10.19 -11.92 -11.63
CA SER A 18 10.44 -11.68 -10.20
C SER A 18 10.88 -12.94 -9.43
N ALA A 19 10.52 -14.14 -9.90
CA ALA A 19 10.96 -15.39 -9.30
C ALA A 19 12.44 -15.72 -9.63
N ASP A 20 12.94 -15.23 -10.76
CA ASP A 20 14.24 -15.60 -11.34
C ASP A 20 15.42 -14.71 -10.89
N LEU A 21 15.18 -13.69 -10.06
CA LEU A 21 16.22 -12.79 -9.50
C LEU A 21 16.76 -13.27 -8.14
N SER A 22 16.49 -14.52 -7.75
CA SER A 22 17.04 -15.14 -6.55
C SER A 22 18.43 -15.77 -6.79
N SER A 23 19.38 -15.01 -7.34
CA SER A 23 20.78 -15.44 -7.42
C SER A 23 21.54 -15.02 -6.15
N ASN A 24 21.97 -16.02 -5.38
CA ASN A 24 22.75 -15.89 -4.15
C ASN A 24 24.04 -15.06 -4.34
N ILE A 25 24.07 -13.86 -3.75
CA ILE A 25 25.32 -13.12 -3.49
C ILE A 25 25.55 -13.11 -1.98
N THR A 26 26.47 -13.95 -1.51
CA THR A 26 26.84 -14.03 -0.10
C THR A 26 27.78 -12.87 0.25
N HIS A 27 27.23 -11.78 0.79
CA HIS A 27 28.02 -10.76 1.48
C HIS A 27 28.30 -11.21 2.93
N PRO A 28 29.47 -10.89 3.49
CA PRO A 28 29.77 -11.18 4.90
C PRO A 28 28.71 -10.52 5.80
N ARG A 29 28.01 -11.35 6.58
CA ARG A 29 26.92 -10.92 7.46
C ARG A 29 27.49 -10.15 8.66
N ALA A 30 27.47 -8.82 8.58
CA ALA A 30 27.18 -8.05 9.78
C ALA A 30 25.78 -8.47 10.25
N ASN A 31 25.54 -8.55 11.56
CA ASN A 31 24.18 -8.74 12.10
C ASN A 31 23.33 -7.53 11.67
N VAL A 32 22.69 -7.64 10.50
CA VAL A 32 21.66 -6.69 10.06
C VAL A 32 20.45 -7.00 10.93
N GLY A 33 19.94 -5.99 11.64
CA GLY A 33 18.83 -6.11 12.58
C GLY A 33 17.70 -6.97 12.01
N THR A 34 17.14 -7.84 12.86
CA THR A 34 16.02 -8.70 12.49
C THR A 34 14.83 -7.86 12.06
N MET A 35 14.53 -7.85 10.76
CA MET A 35 13.28 -7.29 10.24
C MET A 35 12.16 -8.28 10.53
N PHE A 36 11.14 -7.84 11.26
CA PHE A 36 9.92 -8.62 11.50
C PHE A 36 8.88 -8.24 10.46
N SER A 37 8.10 -9.19 9.94
CA SER A 37 7.08 -8.88 8.95
C SER A 37 5.87 -9.79 9.06
N THR A 38 4.69 -9.21 8.82
CA THR A 38 3.43 -9.93 8.66
C THR A 38 2.65 -9.37 7.48
N GLU A 39 1.74 -10.16 6.94
CA GLU A 39 0.78 -9.72 5.94
C GLU A 39 -0.62 -9.99 6.47
N ILE A 40 -1.51 -9.02 6.32
CA ILE A 40 -2.93 -9.15 6.66
C ILE A 40 -3.79 -9.02 5.41
N GLU A 41 -4.93 -9.72 5.42
CA GLU A 41 -6.02 -9.50 4.47
C GLU A 41 -6.97 -8.44 5.04
N VAL A 42 -7.28 -7.42 4.25
CA VAL A 42 -8.27 -6.38 4.56
C VAL A 42 -9.40 -6.49 3.53
N ARG A 43 -10.64 -6.60 4.02
CA ARG A 43 -11.83 -6.61 3.18
C ARG A 43 -12.45 -5.22 3.18
N THR A 44 -12.31 -4.51 2.06
CA THR A 44 -12.69 -3.12 1.87
C THR A 44 -14.15 -2.96 1.41
N GLY A 45 -14.74 -4.03 0.87
CA GLY A 45 -16.16 -4.06 0.50
C GLY A 45 -16.42 -3.57 -0.93
N ALA A 46 -17.65 -3.12 -1.19
CA ALA A 46 -18.13 -2.75 -2.53
C ALA A 46 -18.21 -1.23 -2.76
N GLU A 47 -17.68 -0.43 -1.83
CA GLU A 47 -17.69 1.03 -1.87
C GLU A 47 -16.27 1.57 -1.64
N PRO A 48 -15.93 2.77 -2.14
CA PRO A 48 -14.67 3.42 -1.80
C PRO A 48 -14.54 3.59 -0.28
N VAL A 49 -13.36 3.31 0.26
CA VAL A 49 -13.14 3.31 1.71
C VAL A 49 -11.78 3.86 2.10
N VAL A 50 -11.76 4.54 3.24
CA VAL A 50 -10.55 4.83 4.01
C VAL A 50 -10.57 3.89 5.23
N TYR A 51 -9.76 2.85 5.19
CA TYR A 51 -9.68 1.84 6.23
C TYR A 51 -8.53 2.14 7.18
N ASP A 52 -8.82 2.42 8.45
CA ASP A 52 -7.82 2.66 9.49
C ASP A 52 -7.09 1.35 9.85
N LEU A 53 -5.78 1.30 9.63
CA LEU A 53 -4.90 0.16 9.91
C LEU A 53 -4.19 0.28 11.27
N THR A 54 -4.39 1.38 11.99
CA THR A 54 -3.58 1.74 13.17
C THR A 54 -3.62 0.64 14.23
N ARG A 55 -4.80 0.09 14.50
CA ARG A 55 -4.98 -0.97 15.49
C ARG A 55 -4.29 -2.28 15.09
N GLU A 56 -4.33 -2.63 13.80
CA GLU A 56 -3.68 -3.82 13.24
C GLU A 56 -2.16 -3.69 13.31
N ILE A 57 -1.67 -2.48 13.05
CA ILE A 57 -0.25 -2.13 13.16
C ILE A 57 0.22 -2.21 14.62
N GLU A 58 -0.52 -1.64 15.56
CA GLU A 58 -0.19 -1.70 17.00
C GLU A 58 -0.12 -3.14 17.50
N LYS A 59 -1.08 -3.98 17.10
CA LYS A 59 -1.05 -5.43 17.41
C LYS A 59 0.20 -6.09 16.83
N PHE A 60 0.56 -5.78 15.59
CA PHE A 60 1.78 -6.28 14.96
C PHE A 60 3.03 -5.88 15.74
N LEU A 61 3.19 -4.60 16.07
CA LEU A 61 4.34 -4.09 16.84
C LEU A 61 4.43 -4.75 18.23
N ALA A 62 3.30 -4.89 18.93
CA ALA A 62 3.24 -5.58 20.22
C ALA A 62 3.66 -7.05 20.09
N SER A 63 3.14 -7.78 19.09
CA SER A 63 3.52 -9.18 18.84
C SER A 63 4.98 -9.37 18.43
N ALA A 64 5.58 -8.37 17.78
CA ALA A 64 6.98 -8.36 17.40
C ALA A 64 7.91 -8.01 18.59
N GLY A 65 7.35 -7.60 19.73
CA GLY A 65 8.13 -7.07 20.85
C GLY A 65 8.94 -5.84 20.44
N ALA A 66 8.35 -4.97 19.61
CA ALA A 66 9.03 -3.82 19.04
C ALA A 66 9.56 -2.86 20.12
N GLY A 67 10.78 -2.36 19.92
CA GLY A 67 11.36 -1.22 20.64
C GLY A 67 11.48 -0.03 19.68
N ASP A 68 12.63 0.63 19.67
CA ASP A 68 12.91 1.70 18.72
C ASP A 68 13.20 1.16 17.32
N GLY A 69 12.70 1.84 16.28
CA GLY A 69 12.94 1.45 14.90
C GLY A 69 12.04 2.14 13.88
N LEU A 70 11.85 1.47 12.75
CA LEU A 70 11.04 1.96 11.65
C LEU A 70 9.98 0.92 11.27
N LEU A 71 8.72 1.34 11.30
CA LEU A 71 7.64 0.60 10.64
C LEU A 71 7.60 1.01 9.16
N HIS A 72 7.49 0.03 8.28
CA HIS A 72 7.11 0.19 6.89
C HIS A 72 5.82 -0.57 6.62
N VAL A 73 4.85 0.10 6.00
CA VAL A 73 3.58 -0.45 5.55
C VAL A 73 3.60 -0.46 4.03
N TRP A 74 3.29 -1.60 3.42
CA TRP A 74 3.31 -1.79 1.96
C TRP A 74 2.02 -2.44 1.48
N VAL A 75 1.45 -1.89 0.41
CA VAL A 75 0.25 -2.42 -0.25
C VAL A 75 0.62 -2.90 -1.66
N PRO A 76 0.80 -4.22 -1.88
CA PRO A 76 1.15 -4.77 -3.21
C PRO A 76 -0.02 -4.78 -4.20
N HIS A 77 -0.78 -3.67 -4.30
CA HIS A 77 -1.94 -3.53 -5.17
C HIS A 77 -1.78 -2.28 -6.05
N ALA A 78 -2.07 -2.43 -7.34
CA ALA A 78 -1.93 -1.35 -8.32
C ALA A 78 -3.09 -0.34 -8.30
N THR A 79 -4.05 -0.49 -7.37
CA THR A 79 -5.30 0.27 -7.32
C THR A 79 -5.67 0.79 -5.94
N ALA A 80 -4.71 0.76 -5.00
CA ALA A 80 -4.89 1.25 -3.63
C ALA A 80 -3.64 1.99 -3.16
N GLY A 81 -3.81 2.88 -2.19
CA GLY A 81 -2.75 3.72 -1.64
C GLY A 81 -2.79 3.78 -0.12
N LEU A 82 -1.78 4.40 0.50
CA LEU A 82 -1.75 4.67 1.93
C LEU A 82 -1.73 6.17 2.21
N VAL A 83 -2.31 6.56 3.34
CA VAL A 83 -2.28 7.93 3.87
C VAL A 83 -2.05 7.93 5.37
N VAL A 84 -1.59 9.07 5.90
CA VAL A 84 -1.55 9.34 7.33
C VAL A 84 -2.38 10.59 7.61
N ILE A 85 -3.59 10.41 8.13
CA ILE A 85 -4.59 11.47 8.28
C ILE A 85 -5.40 11.29 9.56
N GLU A 86 -6.22 12.28 9.89
CA GLU A 86 -7.29 12.15 10.88
C GLU A 86 -8.48 11.39 10.29
N THR A 87 -9.08 10.49 11.06
CA THR A 87 -10.31 9.76 10.71
C THR A 87 -11.39 10.01 11.77
N GLY A 88 -12.67 9.80 11.41
CA GLY A 88 -13.79 9.92 12.35
C GLY A 88 -14.29 11.34 12.61
N ALA A 89 -13.64 12.36 12.02
CA ALA A 89 -14.08 13.75 12.02
C ALA A 89 -14.63 14.22 10.65
N GLY A 90 -14.71 13.32 9.65
CA GLY A 90 -15.17 13.60 8.29
C GLY A 90 -14.05 13.85 7.27
N SER A 91 -12.79 13.96 7.72
CA SER A 91 -11.62 14.12 6.84
C SER A 91 -11.44 12.95 5.86
N ASP A 92 -11.85 11.75 6.25
CA ASP A 92 -11.91 10.55 5.42
C ASP A 92 -12.95 10.65 4.30
N ASP A 93 -14.14 11.16 4.59
CA ASP A 93 -15.16 11.44 3.57
C ASP A 93 -14.69 12.54 2.60
N ASP A 94 -14.09 13.60 3.14
CA ASP A 94 -13.58 14.72 2.34
C ASP A 94 -12.40 14.28 1.45
N LEU A 95 -11.54 13.36 1.92
CA LEU A 95 -10.52 12.74 1.10
C LEU A 95 -11.15 11.97 -0.07
N LEU A 96 -12.15 11.12 0.18
CA LEU A 96 -12.81 10.37 -0.90
C LEU A 96 -13.45 11.30 -1.94
N ARG A 97 -14.10 12.38 -1.50
CA ARG A 97 -14.64 13.42 -2.38
C ARG A 97 -13.55 14.10 -3.21
N ALA A 98 -12.44 14.50 -2.58
CA ALA A 98 -11.33 15.13 -3.29
C ALA A 98 -10.71 14.20 -4.34
N ILE A 99 -10.62 12.89 -4.07
CA ILE A 99 -10.15 11.91 -5.05
C ILE A 99 -11.15 11.79 -6.21
N ASP A 100 -12.46 11.86 -5.97
CA ASP A 100 -13.47 11.88 -7.03
C ASP A 100 -13.37 13.12 -7.93
N ASP A 101 -13.05 14.29 -7.36
CA ASP A 101 -12.83 15.52 -8.13
C ASP A 101 -11.56 15.47 -8.99
N VAL A 102 -10.45 15.01 -8.43
CA VAL A 102 -9.15 14.96 -9.12
C VAL A 102 -9.07 13.80 -10.11
N LEU A 103 -9.66 12.66 -9.76
CA LEU A 103 -9.61 11.42 -10.52
C LEU A 103 -11.04 10.92 -10.82
N PRO A 104 -11.88 11.63 -11.59
CA PRO A 104 -13.29 11.27 -11.76
C PRO A 104 -13.50 9.94 -12.51
N ARG A 105 -14.58 9.22 -12.19
CA ARG A 105 -15.00 8.01 -12.92
C ARG A 105 -15.72 8.35 -14.22
N ASP A 106 -15.00 8.90 -15.19
CA ASP A 106 -15.52 9.21 -16.53
C ASP A 106 -14.73 8.53 -17.66
N ASP A 107 -15.05 8.86 -18.91
CA ASP A 107 -14.48 8.24 -20.11
C ASP A 107 -13.05 8.68 -20.45
N ARG A 108 -12.42 9.57 -19.68
CA ARG A 108 -11.08 10.11 -19.99
C ARG A 108 -9.97 9.07 -19.89
N TRP A 109 -10.16 8.06 -19.05
CA TRP A 109 -9.15 7.03 -18.83
C TRP A 109 -8.99 6.18 -20.08
N ARG A 110 -7.79 5.68 -20.36
CA ARG A 110 -7.57 4.73 -21.47
C ARG A 110 -7.69 3.27 -21.06
N HIS A 111 -7.59 2.98 -19.76
CA HIS A 111 -7.75 1.66 -19.21
C HIS A 111 -9.21 1.19 -19.38
N ARG A 112 -9.42 -0.07 -19.77
CA ARG A 112 -10.74 -0.60 -20.17
C ARG A 112 -11.11 -1.94 -19.50
N HIS A 113 -10.32 -2.43 -18.55
CA HIS A 113 -10.71 -3.57 -17.73
C HIS A 113 -11.45 -3.07 -16.48
N GLY A 114 -12.35 -3.89 -15.92
CA GLY A 114 -13.14 -3.53 -14.74
C GLY A 114 -14.33 -2.62 -15.04
N SER A 115 -14.85 -2.00 -13.99
CA SER A 115 -15.99 -1.09 -14.00
C SER A 115 -15.73 0.20 -14.80
N HIS A 116 -16.80 0.94 -15.11
CA HIS A 116 -16.70 2.24 -15.77
C HIS A 116 -15.80 3.19 -14.97
N GLY A 117 -14.85 3.83 -15.65
CA GLY A 117 -13.90 4.74 -15.01
C GLY A 117 -12.81 4.06 -14.16
N HIS A 118 -12.74 2.72 -14.08
CA HIS A 118 -11.77 1.98 -13.25
C HIS A 118 -10.29 2.36 -13.50
N GLY A 119 -9.99 2.91 -14.69
CA GLY A 119 -8.67 3.45 -14.99
C GLY A 119 -8.16 4.50 -13.99
N ARG A 120 -9.04 5.23 -13.31
CA ARG A 120 -8.67 6.15 -12.22
C ARG A 120 -7.95 5.43 -11.08
N ASP A 121 -8.39 4.21 -10.77
CA ASP A 121 -7.94 3.48 -9.59
C ASP A 121 -6.49 3.08 -9.79
N HIS A 122 -6.09 2.81 -11.04
CA HIS A 122 -4.69 2.58 -11.43
C HIS A 122 -3.79 3.82 -11.38
N VAL A 123 -4.37 5.02 -11.34
CA VAL A 123 -3.64 6.29 -11.23
C VAL A 123 -3.56 6.75 -9.77
N LEU A 124 -4.51 6.34 -8.93
CA LEU A 124 -4.55 6.66 -7.50
C LEU A 124 -3.19 6.46 -6.79
N PRO A 125 -2.43 5.36 -6.98
CA PRO A 125 -1.18 5.15 -6.26
C PRO A 125 -0.07 6.15 -6.60
N ALA A 126 -0.21 6.93 -7.68
CA ALA A 126 0.71 8.02 -7.99
C ALA A 126 0.47 9.26 -7.10
N PHE A 127 -0.74 9.41 -6.55
CA PHE A 127 -1.13 10.48 -5.63
C PHE A 127 -1.06 10.02 -4.17
N LEU A 128 -1.48 8.79 -3.91
CA LEU A 128 -1.43 8.14 -2.60
C LEU A 128 -0.50 6.94 -2.71
N PRO A 129 0.82 7.11 -2.48
CA PRO A 129 1.79 6.04 -2.68
C PRO A 129 1.37 4.75 -1.95
N PRO A 130 1.65 3.57 -2.51
CA PRO A 130 1.27 2.28 -1.93
C PRO A 130 2.15 1.90 -0.72
N TYR A 131 2.69 2.89 -0.02
CA TYR A 131 3.54 2.71 1.14
C TYR A 131 3.47 3.87 2.12
N ALA A 132 3.75 3.57 3.38
CA ALA A 132 3.97 4.54 4.45
C ALA A 132 5.13 4.04 5.32
N SER A 133 5.93 4.96 5.85
CA SER A 133 6.97 4.64 6.82
C SER A 133 6.80 5.54 8.03
N VAL A 134 6.73 4.94 9.23
CA VAL A 134 6.44 5.64 10.48
C VAL A 134 7.51 5.25 11.51
N PRO A 135 8.16 6.22 12.18
CA PRO A 135 9.07 5.92 13.27
C PRO A 135 8.33 5.22 14.41
N VAL A 136 9.03 4.32 15.08
CA VAL A 136 8.53 3.63 16.28
C VAL A 136 9.50 3.94 17.42
N PHE A 137 8.96 4.39 18.55
CA PHE A 137 9.71 4.64 19.77
C PHE A 137 9.04 3.90 20.93
N ASP A 138 9.84 3.23 21.76
CA ASP A 138 9.34 2.43 22.89
C ASP A 138 8.21 1.44 22.48
N GLY A 139 8.29 0.92 21.25
CA GLY A 139 7.30 0.00 20.68
C GLY A 139 5.99 0.63 20.21
N ALA A 140 5.85 1.95 20.28
CA ALA A 140 4.67 2.69 19.85
C ALA A 140 4.93 3.49 18.57
N LEU A 141 3.89 3.66 17.75
CA LEU A 141 3.95 4.56 16.59
C LEU A 141 4.20 5.99 17.05
N ALA A 142 5.17 6.66 16.42
CA ALA A 142 5.45 8.07 16.66
C ALA A 142 4.51 8.98 15.86
N THR A 143 3.20 8.76 15.97
CA THR A 143 2.16 9.56 15.33
C THR A 143 1.68 10.70 16.22
N GLY A 144 1.18 11.78 15.61
CA GLY A 144 0.42 12.81 16.34
C GLY A 144 -0.94 12.29 16.81
N THR A 145 -1.58 12.99 17.75
CA THR A 145 -2.87 12.60 18.36
C THR A 145 -3.97 12.27 17.34
N TRP A 146 -3.95 12.95 16.19
CA TRP A 146 -4.96 12.83 15.13
C TRP A 146 -4.41 12.16 13.87
N GLN A 147 -3.32 11.39 13.97
CA GLN A 147 -2.73 10.69 12.84
C GLN A 147 -2.99 9.19 12.95
N SER A 148 -3.84 8.69 12.05
CA SER A 148 -4.04 7.27 11.77
C SER A 148 -3.31 6.88 10.48
N VAL A 149 -2.79 5.66 10.41
CA VAL A 149 -2.26 5.08 9.16
C VAL A 149 -3.41 4.36 8.46
N CYS A 150 -3.78 4.80 7.26
CA CYS A 150 -4.98 4.30 6.58
C CYS A 150 -4.68 3.74 5.19
N LEU A 151 -5.39 2.66 4.84
CA LEU A 151 -5.53 2.16 3.49
C LEU A 151 -6.65 2.91 2.77
N VAL A 152 -6.34 3.50 1.62
CA VAL A 152 -7.35 4.08 0.73
C VAL A 152 -7.56 3.15 -0.44
N ASP A 153 -8.78 2.67 -0.57
CA ASP A 153 -9.18 1.76 -1.63
C ASP A 153 -10.45 2.26 -2.30
N THR A 154 -10.31 2.76 -3.54
CA THR A 154 -11.44 3.21 -4.34
C THR A 154 -11.94 2.13 -5.30
N ASN A 155 -11.20 1.03 -5.46
CA ASN A 155 -11.49 0.00 -6.44
C ASN A 155 -12.54 -1.01 -5.92
N VAL A 156 -13.76 -0.85 -6.43
CA VAL A 156 -14.93 -1.68 -6.09
C VAL A 156 -14.97 -3.03 -6.82
N ASP A 157 -14.14 -3.24 -7.84
CA ASP A 157 -14.13 -4.50 -8.62
C ASP A 157 -13.42 -5.64 -7.88
N ASN A 158 -12.63 -5.31 -6.85
CA ASN A 158 -11.97 -6.29 -5.98
C ASN A 158 -12.06 -5.80 -4.53
N PRO A 159 -12.80 -6.48 -3.63
CA PRO A 159 -13.00 -6.05 -2.25
C PRO A 159 -11.89 -6.50 -1.29
N VAL A 160 -10.81 -7.15 -1.78
CA VAL A 160 -9.76 -7.74 -0.94
C VAL A 160 -8.42 -7.08 -1.22
N ARG A 161 -7.78 -6.58 -0.16
CA ARG A 161 -6.41 -6.05 -0.18
C ARG A 161 -5.54 -6.86 0.76
N HIS A 162 -4.29 -6.99 0.37
CA HIS A 162 -3.23 -7.51 1.23
C HIS A 162 -2.41 -6.31 1.66
N VAL A 163 -2.07 -6.24 2.94
CA VAL A 163 -1.24 -5.18 3.50
C VAL A 163 -0.11 -5.81 4.29
N ARG A 164 1.12 -5.45 3.96
CA ARG A 164 2.32 -5.93 4.65
C ARG A 164 2.78 -4.89 5.66
N PHE A 165 3.04 -5.35 6.88
CA PHE A 165 3.74 -4.59 7.90
C PHE A 165 5.14 -5.16 8.06
N SER A 166 6.14 -4.30 8.08
CA SER A 166 7.54 -4.65 8.30
C SER A 166 8.14 -3.73 9.35
N PHE A 167 8.68 -4.27 10.43
CA PHE A 167 9.38 -3.51 11.45
C PHE A 167 10.88 -3.79 11.36
N LEU A 168 11.66 -2.72 11.19
CA LEU A 168 13.12 -2.74 11.21
C LEU A 168 13.59 -2.15 12.54
N ALA A 169 14.14 -2.99 13.41
CA ALA A 169 14.70 -2.56 14.69
C ALA A 169 15.95 -1.67 14.47
N ALA A 170 16.10 -0.64 15.30
CA ALA A 170 17.26 0.26 15.33
C ALA A 170 18.50 -0.38 15.96
#